data_AF-A0A8H5RTT8-F1
#
_entry.id   AF-A0A8H5RTT8-F1
#
_cell.length_a   1.000
_cell.length_b   1.000
_cell.length_c   1.000
_cell.angle_alpha   90.00
_cell.angle_beta   90.00
_cell.angle_gamma   90.00
#
_symmetry.space_group_name_H-M   'P 1'
#
loop_
_entity.id
_entity.type
_entity.pdbx_description
1 polymer ?
#
loop_
_entity_poly.entity_id
_entity_poly.type
_entity_poly.pdbx_seq_one_letter_code
_entity_poly.pdbx_strand_id
1 'polypeptide(L)'
;MTEVSLTRLNNVASHKLIGGGVRNVNVSLQYYDRQLAASLPNFAYFHIYGLQRHLGDLKAGMSSEDSSLKPSYEVPKWITADLLDVGEDMISSWENVYCEDPDNPDRDPPGYIGYRNVLRDAHREYKALFEAQEEMRSSGRFLSSIVTAMPKMPFTTSLRISDRPNRIQEKDAYFLDRDYYASMRALMLAPHTWSDAAVLYTRPDFDPPGELLHKLPVAIHEAGTVLRQITIQCSTPWSYETLRMSLSERSSLVASVQSLDAFSLLVDGINGRNGWILPINEGAPGLVFDLLSSFMSTSSLSKLTIAFPEFGLRPSCLFEVLNRTPDAQPRTVRLKGAAFYLRELQKYLDHFDLPCELILEVPDLIVGSWVDLAECLHNHPMVSTVILSSWGGDLENPEKRTQWISDEEKRLNDYLQKRTHVNPFINNEA
;
A
#
# COMPACT_ATOMS: atom_id res chain seq x y z
N MET A 1 11.07 -8.06 6.95
CA MET A 1 11.86 -9.32 6.93
C MET A 1 13.13 -9.17 7.79
N THR A 2 13.14 -9.59 9.07
CA THR A 2 14.31 -9.47 9.97
C THR A 2 14.41 -10.65 10.95
N GLU A 3 15.63 -10.96 11.43
CA GLU A 3 15.88 -12.11 12.32
C GLU A 3 15.21 -11.95 13.68
N VAL A 4 15.24 -10.72 14.21
CA VAL A 4 14.55 -10.36 15.46
C VAL A 4 13.05 -10.64 15.37
N SER A 5 12.43 -10.33 14.23
CA SER A 5 10.99 -10.56 14.02
C SER A 5 10.66 -12.06 13.93
N LEU A 6 11.49 -12.84 13.23
CA LEU A 6 11.31 -14.30 13.12
C LEU A 6 11.54 -15.00 14.45
N THR A 7 12.55 -14.59 15.22
CA THR A 7 12.78 -15.09 16.58
C THR A 7 11.58 -14.81 17.48
N ARG A 8 11.04 -13.58 17.42
CA ARG A 8 9.82 -13.22 18.15
C ARG A 8 8.62 -14.06 17.74
N LEU A 9 8.41 -14.27 16.43
CA LEU A 9 7.34 -15.12 15.90
C LEU A 9 7.46 -16.55 16.47
N ASN A 10 8.65 -17.14 16.43
CA ASN A 10 8.90 -18.47 16.96
C ASN A 10 8.67 -18.58 18.47
N ASN A 11 9.08 -17.57 19.24
CA ASN A 11 8.85 -17.50 20.68
C ASN A 11 7.35 -17.42 21.01
N VAL A 12 6.60 -16.58 20.28
CA VAL A 12 5.14 -16.46 20.42
C VAL A 12 4.45 -17.78 20.06
N ALA A 13 4.80 -18.35 18.91
CA ALA A 13 4.20 -19.59 18.40
C ALA A 13 4.47 -20.80 19.31
N SER A 14 5.63 -20.84 19.98
CA SER A 14 6.00 -21.94 20.89
C SER A 14 5.37 -21.81 22.28
N HIS A 15 4.85 -20.63 22.64
CA HIS A 15 4.24 -20.41 23.94
C HIS A 15 2.76 -20.83 23.94
N LYS A 16 2.41 -21.89 24.66
CA LYS A 16 1.05 -22.49 24.66
C LYS A 16 -0.11 -21.49 24.80
N LEU A 17 -0.05 -20.59 25.80
CA LEU A 17 -1.12 -19.61 26.04
C LEU A 17 -1.16 -18.50 24.98
N ILE A 18 -0.01 -17.89 24.69
CA ILE A 18 0.07 -16.77 23.74
C ILE A 18 -0.22 -17.26 22.31
N GLY A 19 0.41 -18.35 21.87
CA GLY A 19 0.19 -18.96 20.56
C GLY A 19 -1.27 -19.40 20.34
N GLY A 20 -1.93 -19.91 21.38
CA GLY A 20 -3.38 -20.21 21.34
C GLY A 20 -4.27 -18.95 21.26
N GLY A 21 -3.74 -17.78 21.64
CA GLY A 21 -4.44 -16.49 21.51
C GLY A 21 -4.26 -15.81 20.15
N VAL A 22 -3.27 -16.21 19.35
CA VAL A 22 -3.01 -15.57 18.05
C VAL A 22 -4.16 -15.87 17.08
N ARG A 23 -4.58 -14.83 16.35
CA ARG A 23 -5.64 -14.90 15.32
C ARG A 23 -5.16 -14.39 13.96
N ASN A 24 -4.24 -13.44 13.97
CA ASN A 24 -3.71 -12.77 12.79
C ASN A 24 -2.18 -12.75 12.84
N VAL A 25 -1.55 -13.10 11.71
CA VAL A 25 -0.11 -12.94 11.50
C VAL A 25 0.08 -11.84 10.46
N ASN A 26 0.92 -10.86 10.80
CA ASN A 26 1.29 -9.79 9.89
C ASN A 26 2.72 -10.00 9.39
N VAL A 27 2.85 -10.09 8.08
CA VAL A 27 4.11 -10.24 7.36
C VAL A 27 4.46 -8.91 6.69
N SER A 28 5.49 -8.26 7.22
CA SER A 28 6.03 -7.03 6.64
C SER A 28 7.06 -7.32 5.54
N LEU A 29 6.75 -6.86 4.33
CA LEU A 29 7.53 -6.96 3.10
C LEU A 29 8.23 -5.64 2.73
N GLN A 30 8.48 -4.77 3.73
CA GLN A 30 9.45 -3.69 3.58
C GLN A 30 10.82 -4.27 3.22
N TYR A 31 11.56 -3.56 2.36
CA TYR A 31 12.82 -4.03 1.83
C TYR A 31 13.94 -2.97 1.92
N TYR A 32 15.18 -3.43 1.89
CA TYR A 32 16.34 -2.55 1.74
C TYR A 32 16.69 -2.45 0.26
N ASP A 33 16.88 -1.24 -0.23
CA ASP A 33 17.15 -0.98 -1.64
C ASP A 33 18.60 -1.32 -2.00
N ARG A 34 18.77 -2.07 -3.09
CA ARG A 34 20.08 -2.53 -3.55
C ARG A 34 20.97 -1.38 -4.00
N GLN A 35 20.42 -0.35 -4.66
CA GLN A 35 21.19 0.79 -5.15
C GLN A 35 21.67 1.66 -4.00
N LEU A 36 20.85 1.85 -2.98
CA LEU A 36 21.20 2.53 -1.74
C LEU A 36 22.28 1.76 -0.95
N ALA A 37 22.17 0.43 -0.88
CA ALA A 37 23.17 -0.41 -0.23
C ALA A 37 24.51 -0.51 -0.99
N ALA A 38 24.48 -0.40 -2.32
CA ALA A 38 25.65 -0.54 -3.17
C ALA A 38 26.48 0.76 -3.31
N SER A 39 25.86 1.93 -3.10
CA SER A 39 26.44 3.22 -3.45
C SER A 39 26.17 4.26 -2.36
N LEU A 40 27.23 4.66 -1.65
CA LEU A 40 27.17 5.78 -0.70
C LEU A 40 26.65 7.07 -1.35
N PRO A 41 27.03 7.43 -2.60
CA PRO A 41 26.40 8.55 -3.30
C PRO A 41 24.88 8.40 -3.46
N ASN A 42 24.37 7.23 -3.85
CA ASN A 42 22.91 7.03 -3.98
C ASN A 42 22.21 7.12 -2.63
N PHE A 43 22.83 6.56 -1.59
CA PHE A 43 22.37 6.67 -0.20
C PHE A 43 22.32 8.13 0.27
N ALA A 44 23.38 8.90 -0.02
CA ALA A 44 23.43 10.33 0.27
C ALA A 44 22.32 11.08 -0.48
N TYR A 45 22.12 10.81 -1.77
CA TYR A 45 21.10 11.45 -2.60
C TYR A 45 19.71 11.30 -2.00
N PHE A 46 19.38 10.06 -1.64
CA PHE A 46 18.09 9.72 -1.04
C PHE A 46 17.83 10.54 0.21
N HIS A 47 18.81 10.60 1.12
CA HIS A 47 18.66 11.31 2.39
C HIS A 47 18.75 12.83 2.26
N ILE A 48 19.52 13.36 1.31
CA ILE A 48 19.52 14.78 0.97
C ILE A 48 18.12 15.20 0.50
N TYR A 49 17.55 14.47 -0.47
CA TYR A 49 16.22 14.78 -0.99
C TYR A 49 15.14 14.69 0.10
N GLY A 50 15.19 13.64 0.91
CA GLY A 50 14.26 13.46 2.03
C GLY A 50 14.35 14.58 3.06
N LEU A 51 15.57 14.95 3.47
CA LEU A 51 15.80 16.02 4.44
C LEU A 51 15.42 17.40 3.87
N GLN A 52 15.75 17.69 2.61
CA GLN A 52 15.34 18.93 1.93
C GLN A 52 13.82 19.08 1.92
N ARG A 53 13.09 18.01 1.56
CA ARG A 53 11.63 17.99 1.59
C ARG A 53 11.11 18.22 3.00
N HIS A 54 11.64 17.49 3.98
CA HIS A 54 11.22 17.61 5.37
C HIS A 54 11.46 19.02 5.94
N LEU A 55 12.60 19.64 5.67
CA LEU A 55 12.89 21.02 6.03
C LEU A 55 11.93 22.00 5.34
N GLY A 56 11.59 21.77 4.07
CA GLY A 56 10.58 22.54 3.34
C GLY A 56 9.22 22.49 4.00
N ASP A 57 8.76 21.28 4.37
CA ASP A 57 7.48 21.07 5.05
C ASP A 57 7.47 21.76 6.43
N LEU A 58 8.57 21.64 7.21
CA LEU A 58 8.72 22.34 8.50
C LEU A 58 8.66 23.86 8.34
N LYS A 59 9.40 24.42 7.38
CA LYS A 59 9.40 25.87 7.07
C LYS A 59 7.99 26.35 6.71
N ALA A 60 7.27 25.56 5.92
CA ALA A 60 5.89 25.87 5.53
C ALA A 60 4.94 25.84 6.74
N GLY A 61 5.06 24.82 7.61
CA GLY A 61 4.26 24.70 8.83
C GLY A 61 4.55 25.78 9.88
N MET A 62 5.81 26.24 9.98
CA MET A 62 6.19 27.35 10.88
C MET A 62 5.73 28.72 10.36
N SER A 63 5.60 28.88 9.04
CA SER A 63 5.22 30.15 8.42
C SER A 63 3.71 30.36 8.33
N SER A 64 2.91 29.29 8.28
CA SER A 64 1.45 29.34 8.18
C SER A 64 0.78 28.08 8.75
N GLU A 65 -0.14 28.24 9.69
CA GLU A 65 -0.92 27.13 10.28
C GLU A 65 -1.83 26.41 9.25
N ASP A 66 -2.23 27.11 8.18
CA ASP A 66 -3.13 26.61 7.12
C ASP A 66 -2.39 26.09 5.88
N SER A 67 -1.05 26.00 5.93
CA SER A 67 -0.27 25.52 4.79
C SER A 67 -0.64 24.08 4.43
N SER A 68 -0.99 23.84 3.16
CA SER A 68 -1.20 22.48 2.61
C SER A 68 0.09 21.67 2.51
N LEU A 69 1.25 22.31 2.70
CA LEU A 69 2.57 21.70 2.72
C LEU A 69 3.10 21.46 4.13
N LYS A 70 2.31 21.73 5.19
CA LYS A 70 2.74 21.44 6.55
C LYS A 70 2.90 19.92 6.75
N PRO A 71 3.78 19.48 7.67
CA PRO A 71 3.92 18.06 7.95
C PRO A 71 2.60 17.48 8.44
N SER A 72 2.37 16.20 8.16
CA SER A 72 1.16 15.49 8.58
C SER A 72 1.08 15.23 10.09
N TYR A 73 2.10 15.63 10.84
CA TYR A 73 2.23 15.45 12.29
C TYR A 73 2.39 16.80 13.00
N GLU A 74 2.15 16.80 14.31
CA GLU A 74 2.33 17.99 15.14
C GLU A 74 3.82 18.33 15.25
N VAL A 75 4.21 19.47 14.67
CA VAL A 75 5.59 19.96 14.72
C VAL A 75 5.97 20.27 16.18
N PRO A 76 6.99 19.59 16.75
CA PRO A 76 7.38 19.85 18.13
C PRO A 76 7.84 21.30 18.34
N LYS A 77 7.40 21.92 19.44
CA LYS A 77 7.72 23.32 19.78
C LYS A 77 9.22 23.63 19.94
N TRP A 78 10.05 22.61 20.06
CA TRP A 78 11.51 22.77 20.18
C TRP A 78 12.21 22.89 18.83
N ILE A 79 11.51 22.67 17.72
CA ILE A 79 12.02 22.93 16.36
C ILE A 79 12.07 24.46 16.15
N THR A 80 13.28 24.99 15.99
CA THR A 80 13.57 26.43 15.80
C THR A 80 14.21 26.70 14.44
N ALA A 81 14.31 27.97 14.05
CA ALA A 81 15.05 28.36 12.85
C ALA A 81 16.51 27.86 12.88
N ASP A 82 17.19 27.97 14.02
CA ASP A 82 18.56 27.47 14.20
C ASP A 82 18.67 25.96 13.93
N LEU A 83 17.64 25.17 14.23
CA LEU A 83 17.64 23.73 13.93
C LEU A 83 17.44 23.47 12.43
N LEU A 84 16.70 24.33 11.73
CA LEU A 84 16.59 24.24 10.28
C LEU A 84 17.94 24.52 9.62
N ASP A 85 18.70 25.50 10.13
CA ASP A 85 20.06 25.79 9.66
C ASP A 85 21.00 24.59 9.90
N VAL A 86 20.86 23.88 11.02
CA VAL A 86 21.56 22.60 11.26
C VAL A 86 21.23 21.56 10.18
N GLY A 87 19.97 21.48 9.76
CA GLY A 87 19.56 20.59 8.67
C GLY A 87 20.16 20.98 7.31
N GLU A 88 20.24 22.28 7.02
CA GLU A 88 20.91 22.78 5.80
C GLU A 88 22.42 22.51 5.81
N ASP A 89 23.07 22.64 6.97
CA ASP A 89 24.47 22.26 7.16
C ASP A 89 24.69 20.75 6.94
N MET A 90 23.76 19.91 7.39
CA MET A 90 23.80 18.46 7.11
C MET A 90 23.72 18.18 5.61
N ILE A 91 22.74 18.78 4.91
CA ILE A 91 22.58 18.64 3.46
C ILE A 91 23.87 19.03 2.76
N SER A 92 24.41 20.20 3.07
CA SER A 92 25.66 20.71 2.49
C SER A 92 26.84 19.76 2.73
N SER A 93 26.92 19.19 3.94
CA SER A 93 27.95 18.20 4.27
C SER A 93 27.81 16.91 3.46
N TRP A 94 26.59 16.49 3.13
CA TRP A 94 26.35 15.27 2.36
C TRP A 94 26.47 15.49 0.86
N GLU A 95 26.13 16.67 0.33
CA GLU A 95 26.39 17.05 -1.06
C GLU A 95 27.88 17.00 -1.39
N ASN A 96 28.74 17.26 -0.40
CA ASN A 96 30.18 17.11 -0.56
C ASN A 96 30.65 15.67 -0.85
N VAL A 97 29.80 14.65 -0.65
CA VAL A 97 30.08 13.25 -1.04
C VAL A 97 30.23 13.09 -2.57
N TYR A 98 29.68 13.99 -3.39
CA TYR A 98 29.78 13.92 -4.86
C TYR A 98 31.02 14.59 -5.45
N CYS A 99 31.61 15.57 -4.75
CA CYS A 99 32.35 16.62 -5.45
C CYS A 99 33.88 16.48 -5.52
N GLU A 100 34.56 15.69 -4.67
CA GLU A 100 36.03 15.39 -4.73
C GLU A 100 36.49 14.60 -3.47
N ASP A 101 37.79 14.24 -3.35
CA ASP A 101 38.39 13.35 -2.32
C ASP A 101 37.62 13.38 -0.97
N PRO A 102 36.87 12.30 -0.65
CA PRO A 102 36.01 12.25 0.52
C PRO A 102 36.78 12.39 1.85
N ASP A 103 38.09 12.17 1.85
CA ASP A 103 38.90 12.06 3.06
C ASP A 103 39.85 13.25 3.27
N ASN A 104 39.69 14.35 2.52
CA ASN A 104 40.45 15.58 2.74
C ASN A 104 40.00 16.27 4.07
N PRO A 105 40.85 16.30 5.11
CA PRO A 105 40.50 16.86 6.41
C PRO A 105 40.43 18.40 6.41
N ASP A 106 41.02 19.06 5.41
CA ASP A 106 41.09 20.52 5.30
C ASP A 106 39.92 21.12 4.49
N ARG A 107 39.04 20.27 3.96
CA ARG A 107 37.96 20.67 3.05
C ARG A 107 36.74 21.25 3.75
N ASP A 108 36.44 20.83 4.98
CA ASP A 108 35.15 21.10 5.60
C ASP A 108 35.25 21.72 6.99
N PRO A 109 34.26 22.54 7.40
CA PRO A 109 34.15 23.01 8.77
C PRO A 109 34.14 21.83 9.77
N PRO A 110 34.68 22.01 11.00
CA PRO A 110 34.75 20.94 12.00
C PRO A 110 33.41 20.22 12.30
N GLY A 111 32.27 20.90 12.12
CA GLY A 111 30.94 20.30 12.29
C GLY A 111 30.49 19.35 11.15
N TYR A 112 30.96 19.58 9.92
CA TYR A 112 30.56 18.82 8.73
C TYR A 112 31.16 17.41 8.70
N ILE A 113 32.31 17.22 9.36
CA ILE A 113 32.91 15.90 9.53
C ILE A 113 31.98 14.98 10.34
N GLY A 114 31.34 15.51 11.39
CA GLY A 114 30.38 14.76 12.20
C GLY A 114 29.20 14.26 11.37
N TYR A 115 28.54 15.15 10.64
CA TYR A 115 27.38 14.82 9.80
C TYR A 115 27.69 13.78 8.72
N ARG A 116 28.87 13.86 8.08
CA ARG A 116 29.31 12.87 7.10
C ARG A 116 29.63 11.51 7.71
N ASN A 117 30.24 11.49 8.89
CA ASN A 117 30.52 10.23 9.58
C ASN A 117 29.22 9.50 9.91
N VAL A 118 28.17 10.22 10.36
CA VAL A 118 26.87 9.60 10.59
C VAL A 118 26.29 8.98 9.31
N LEU A 119 26.36 9.69 8.18
CA LEU A 119 25.93 9.15 6.90
C LEU A 119 26.72 7.89 6.48
N ARG A 120 28.05 7.92 6.62
CA ARG A 120 28.93 6.79 6.29
C ARG A 120 28.66 5.57 7.16
N ASP A 121 28.51 5.77 8.46
CA ASP A 121 28.23 4.70 9.42
C ASP A 121 26.81 4.15 9.23
N ALA A 122 25.85 5.00 8.90
CA ALA A 122 24.51 4.58 8.52
C ALA A 122 24.52 3.74 7.24
N HIS A 123 25.24 4.17 6.20
CA HIS A 123 25.34 3.41 4.96
C HIS A 123 25.99 2.03 5.16
N ARG A 124 27.05 1.93 5.98
CA ARG A 124 27.68 0.64 6.32
C ARG A 124 26.69 -0.32 6.98
N GLU A 125 25.91 0.17 7.94
CA GLU A 125 24.89 -0.65 8.61
C GLU A 125 23.72 -0.98 7.67
N TYR A 126 23.25 -0.01 6.88
CA TYR A 126 22.22 -0.24 5.86
C TYR A 126 22.61 -1.35 4.89
N LYS A 127 23.87 -1.33 4.42
CA LYS A 127 24.41 -2.38 3.55
C LYS A 127 24.39 -3.75 4.22
N ALA A 128 24.78 -3.84 5.49
CA ALA A 128 24.71 -5.10 6.25
C ALA A 128 23.26 -5.58 6.42
N LEU A 129 22.31 -4.66 6.64
CA LEU A 129 20.88 -4.98 6.75
C LEU A 129 20.30 -5.48 5.41
N PHE A 130 20.71 -4.88 4.29
CA PHE A 130 20.39 -5.36 2.95
C PHE A 130 20.92 -6.77 2.70
N GLU A 131 22.21 -7.02 2.97
CA GLU A 131 22.84 -8.32 2.78
C GLU A 131 22.14 -9.40 3.62
N ALA A 132 21.83 -9.10 4.89
CA ALA A 132 21.10 -10.00 5.78
C ALA A 132 19.67 -10.30 5.30
N GLN A 133 18.99 -9.30 4.72
CA GLN A 133 17.65 -9.48 4.15
C GLN A 133 17.70 -10.38 2.90
N GLU A 134 18.64 -10.13 1.98
CA GLU A 134 18.76 -10.93 0.76
C GLU A 134 19.21 -12.37 1.06
N GLU A 135 20.09 -12.58 2.03
CA GLU A 135 20.42 -13.92 2.52
C GLU A 135 19.16 -14.63 3.03
N MET A 136 18.35 -13.94 3.84
CA MET A 136 17.12 -14.51 4.41
C MET A 136 16.06 -14.83 3.34
N ARG A 137 15.98 -14.00 2.29
CA ARG A 137 15.08 -14.21 1.15
C ARG A 137 15.55 -15.38 0.29
N SER A 138 16.80 -15.34 -0.16
CA SER A 138 17.38 -16.33 -1.09
C SER A 138 17.55 -17.72 -0.49
N SER A 139 17.86 -17.82 0.81
CA SER A 139 17.93 -19.11 1.52
C SER A 139 16.56 -19.74 1.80
N GLY A 140 15.46 -19.01 1.57
CA GLY A 140 14.12 -19.44 1.97
C GLY A 140 13.89 -19.46 3.48
N ARG A 141 14.83 -18.95 4.29
CA ARG A 141 14.72 -18.90 5.77
C ARG A 141 13.52 -18.08 6.23
N PHE A 142 13.21 -16.99 5.52
CA PHE A 142 12.02 -16.18 5.82
C PHE A 142 10.73 -16.99 5.73
N LEU A 143 10.51 -17.62 4.58
CA LEU A 143 9.31 -18.40 4.29
C LEU A 143 9.19 -19.59 5.23
N SER A 144 10.25 -20.39 5.35
CA SER A 144 10.26 -21.59 6.19
C SER A 144 10.02 -21.29 7.68
N SER A 145 10.52 -20.17 8.19
CA SER A 145 10.30 -19.76 9.59
C SER A 145 8.82 -19.44 9.86
N ILE A 146 8.16 -18.73 8.95
CA ILE A 146 6.73 -18.42 9.07
C ILE A 146 5.91 -19.71 9.01
N VAL A 147 6.19 -20.55 8.01
CA VAL A 147 5.51 -21.82 7.76
C VAL A 147 5.68 -22.81 8.92
N THR A 148 6.84 -22.80 9.60
CA THR A 148 7.09 -23.62 10.80
C THR A 148 6.36 -23.10 12.03
N ALA A 149 6.16 -21.78 12.13
CA ALA A 149 5.52 -21.14 13.27
C ALA A 149 3.98 -21.24 13.23
N MET A 150 3.37 -21.05 12.05
CA MET A 150 1.92 -20.95 11.91
C MET A 150 1.12 -22.16 12.42
N PRO A 151 1.50 -23.42 12.13
CA PRO A 151 0.79 -24.59 12.64
C PRO A 151 0.74 -24.70 14.17
N LYS A 152 1.69 -24.05 14.87
CA LYS A 152 1.73 -24.02 16.34
C LYS A 152 0.73 -23.02 16.94
N MET A 153 0.08 -22.22 16.11
CA MET A 153 -0.90 -21.20 16.50
C MET A 153 -2.28 -21.59 15.95
N PRO A 154 -2.98 -22.55 16.58
CA PRO A 154 -4.10 -23.30 15.98
C PRO A 154 -5.33 -22.46 15.60
N PHE A 155 -5.44 -21.24 16.12
CA PHE A 155 -6.55 -20.33 15.83
C PHE A 155 -6.16 -19.19 14.87
N THR A 156 -4.96 -19.26 14.29
CA THR A 156 -4.51 -18.27 13.31
C THR A 156 -5.15 -18.56 11.97
N THR A 157 -6.12 -17.72 11.60
CA THR A 157 -6.88 -17.87 10.35
C THR A 157 -6.74 -16.65 9.44
N SER A 158 -6.01 -15.63 9.87
CA SER A 158 -5.84 -14.37 9.13
C SER A 158 -4.36 -14.10 8.84
N LEU A 159 -4.08 -13.78 7.58
CA LEU A 159 -2.78 -13.37 7.10
C LEU A 159 -2.87 -11.95 6.53
N ARG A 160 -2.11 -11.02 7.11
CA ARG A 160 -1.87 -9.71 6.51
C ARG A 160 -0.47 -9.67 5.93
N ILE A 161 -0.35 -9.27 4.67
CA ILE A 161 0.91 -9.00 4.00
C ILE A 161 0.95 -7.51 3.70
N SER A 162 1.95 -6.79 4.19
CA SER A 162 2.06 -5.35 3.94
C SER A 162 3.50 -4.89 3.77
N ASP A 163 3.76 -3.91 2.92
CA ASP A 163 5.06 -3.22 2.86
C ASP A 163 5.05 -1.90 3.64
N ARG A 164 3.94 -1.58 4.31
CA ARG A 164 3.84 -0.41 5.17
C ARG A 164 4.14 -0.77 6.62
N PRO A 165 4.79 0.13 7.38
CA PRO A 165 4.84 -0.02 8.82
C PRO A 165 3.43 0.03 9.40
N ASN A 166 3.18 -0.77 10.44
CA ASN A 166 1.89 -0.88 11.13
C ASN A 166 1.45 0.38 11.88
N ARG A 167 2.33 1.38 11.96
CA ARG A 167 2.03 2.69 12.52
C ARG A 167 2.17 3.69 11.39
N ILE A 168 1.29 4.69 11.39
CA ILE A 168 1.57 6.00 10.80
C ILE A 168 2.79 6.52 11.57
N GLN A 169 3.97 6.02 11.24
CA GLN A 169 5.20 6.63 11.67
C GLN A 169 5.27 7.97 10.94
N GLU A 170 5.90 8.94 11.57
CA GLU A 170 6.29 10.20 10.97
C GLU A 170 7.44 9.89 9.99
N LYS A 171 7.10 9.17 8.90
CA LYS A 171 8.01 8.34 8.10
C LYS A 171 9.15 9.10 7.44
N ASP A 172 9.08 10.42 7.41
CA ASP A 172 10.05 11.30 6.76
C ASP A 172 10.61 12.35 7.72
N ALA A 173 10.40 12.20 9.02
CA ALA A 173 10.79 13.21 9.99
C ALA A 173 12.19 12.95 10.55
N TYR A 174 13.16 13.71 10.05
CA TYR A 174 14.54 13.71 10.52
C TYR A 174 14.69 14.33 11.93
N PHE A 175 13.71 15.10 12.39
CA PHE A 175 13.72 15.89 13.62
C PHE A 175 12.56 15.56 14.56
N LEU A 176 12.39 14.28 14.92
CA LEU A 176 11.34 13.83 15.85
C LEU A 176 11.74 13.98 17.31
N ASP A 177 12.96 13.57 17.63
CA ASP A 177 13.52 13.64 18.97
C ASP A 177 14.52 14.78 19.06
N ARG A 178 14.69 15.33 20.27
CA ARG A 178 15.75 16.31 20.56
C ARG A 178 17.14 15.76 20.26
N ASP A 179 17.30 14.44 20.37
CA ASP A 179 18.45 13.73 19.82
C ASP A 179 18.20 13.43 18.33
N TYR A 180 18.31 14.49 17.52
CA TYR A 180 18.05 14.39 16.08
C TYR A 180 19.02 13.43 15.37
N TYR A 181 20.20 13.15 15.94
CA TYR A 181 21.09 12.11 15.41
C TYR A 181 20.45 10.73 15.51
N ALA A 182 19.76 10.42 16.61
CA ALA A 182 19.05 9.16 16.76
C ALA A 182 17.86 9.06 15.79
N SER A 183 17.06 10.12 15.65
CA SER A 183 15.92 10.13 14.71
C SER A 183 16.38 10.00 13.26
N MET A 184 17.39 10.79 12.85
CA MET A 184 17.99 10.70 11.52
C MET A 184 18.58 9.32 11.27
N ARG A 185 19.31 8.75 12.23
CA ARG A 185 19.88 7.41 12.09
C ARG A 185 18.80 6.35 11.93
N ALA A 186 17.72 6.42 12.72
CA ALA A 186 16.61 5.50 12.63
C ALA A 186 15.94 5.56 11.24
N LEU A 187 15.81 6.76 10.68
CA LEU A 187 15.27 6.98 9.34
C LEU A 187 16.22 6.44 8.25
N MET A 188 17.53 6.71 8.39
CA MET A 188 18.57 6.20 7.48
C MET A 188 18.67 4.67 7.44
N LEU A 189 18.26 3.99 8.52
CA LEU A 189 18.25 2.53 8.61
C LEU A 189 16.86 1.92 8.39
N ALA A 190 15.85 2.72 8.10
CA ALA A 190 14.50 2.20 7.90
C ALA A 190 14.42 1.48 6.55
N PRO A 191 13.77 0.29 6.49
CA PRO A 191 13.48 -0.35 5.22
C PRO A 191 12.32 0.38 4.52
N HIS A 192 12.33 0.33 3.20
CA HIS A 192 11.43 1.08 2.32
C HIS A 192 10.14 0.32 1.99
N THR A 193 9.10 1.08 1.65
CA THR A 193 7.95 0.59 0.90
C THR A 193 8.32 0.36 -0.57
N TRP A 194 7.56 -0.46 -1.29
CA TRP A 194 7.80 -0.75 -2.72
C TRP A 194 7.77 0.51 -3.59
N SER A 195 7.02 1.53 -3.16
CA SER A 195 6.88 2.80 -3.86
C SER A 195 7.94 3.85 -3.53
N ASP A 196 8.63 3.76 -2.37
CA ASP A 196 9.55 4.83 -1.94
C ASP A 196 10.69 5.04 -2.95
N ALA A 197 11.22 3.94 -3.47
CA ALA A 197 12.35 4.00 -4.40
C ALA A 197 11.93 4.27 -5.86
N ALA A 198 10.63 4.21 -6.18
CA ALA A 198 10.10 4.67 -7.47
C ALA A 198 10.09 6.21 -7.60
N VAL A 199 10.19 6.95 -6.48
CA VAL A 199 10.19 8.42 -6.48
C VAL A 199 11.54 9.00 -6.94
N LEU A 200 12.63 8.27 -6.73
CA LEU A 200 13.99 8.79 -6.92
C LEU A 200 14.70 8.25 -8.16
N TYR A 201 14.29 7.09 -8.66
CA TYR A 201 14.91 6.47 -9.83
C TYR A 201 13.95 6.46 -11.01
N THR A 202 14.44 6.90 -12.17
CA THR A 202 13.67 6.86 -13.43
C THR A 202 13.49 5.45 -13.98
N ARG A 203 14.36 4.51 -13.58
CA ARG A 203 14.30 3.07 -13.87
C ARG A 203 15.01 2.30 -12.75
N PRO A 204 14.37 2.10 -11.60
CA PRO A 204 14.94 1.27 -10.57
C PRO A 204 15.17 -0.17 -11.07
N ASP A 205 16.37 -0.67 -10.84
CA ASP A 205 16.76 -2.07 -11.02
C ASP A 205 16.63 -2.81 -9.67
N PHE A 206 15.45 -2.71 -9.07
CA PHE A 206 15.10 -3.43 -7.85
C PHE A 206 13.75 -4.13 -8.01
N ASP A 207 13.67 -5.32 -7.43
CA ASP A 207 12.47 -6.15 -7.43
C ASP A 207 12.01 -6.32 -5.99
N PRO A 208 10.87 -5.71 -5.58
CA PRO A 208 10.31 -5.98 -4.28
C PRO A 208 9.95 -7.48 -4.18
N PRO A 209 9.84 -8.05 -2.96
CA PRO A 209 9.61 -9.48 -2.75
C PRO A 209 8.15 -9.87 -3.04
N GLY A 210 7.65 -9.53 -4.23
CA GLY A 210 6.29 -9.75 -4.70
C GLY A 210 5.95 -11.22 -4.89
N GLU A 211 6.96 -12.08 -5.09
CA GLU A 211 6.78 -13.53 -5.15
C GLU A 211 6.17 -14.09 -3.85
N LEU A 212 6.41 -13.43 -2.73
CA LEU A 212 5.86 -13.84 -1.44
C LEU A 212 4.34 -13.64 -1.36
N LEU A 213 3.74 -12.81 -2.20
CA LEU A 213 2.28 -12.63 -2.21
C LEU A 213 1.53 -13.91 -2.59
N HIS A 214 2.08 -14.71 -3.51
CA HIS A 214 1.50 -15.99 -3.89
C HIS A 214 2.17 -17.18 -3.21
N LYS A 215 3.48 -17.11 -2.90
CA LYS A 215 4.18 -18.23 -2.24
C LYS A 215 3.83 -18.40 -0.77
N LEU A 216 3.56 -17.33 -0.02
CA LEU A 216 3.21 -17.44 1.41
C LEU A 216 1.92 -18.21 1.64
N PRO A 217 0.76 -17.87 1.02
CA PRO A 217 -0.48 -18.61 1.22
C PRO A 217 -0.35 -20.09 0.88
N VAL A 218 0.36 -20.41 -0.21
CA VAL A 218 0.62 -21.79 -0.64
C VAL A 218 1.40 -22.55 0.42
N ALA A 219 2.57 -22.03 0.83
CA ALA A 219 3.41 -22.74 1.78
C ALA A 219 2.76 -22.89 3.18
N ILE A 220 1.96 -21.91 3.60
CA ILE A 220 1.17 -21.98 4.85
C ILE A 220 0.12 -23.09 4.76
N HIS A 221 -0.56 -23.20 3.62
CA HIS A 221 -1.55 -24.24 3.36
C HIS A 221 -0.91 -25.63 3.34
N GLU A 222 0.23 -25.80 2.67
CA GLU A 222 0.98 -27.05 2.62
C GLU A 222 1.45 -27.52 4.01
N ALA A 223 1.72 -26.58 4.93
CA ALA A 223 2.01 -26.89 6.33
C ALA A 223 0.77 -27.18 7.20
N GLY A 224 -0.42 -27.25 6.59
CA GLY A 224 -1.66 -27.64 7.25
C GLY A 224 -2.40 -26.50 7.96
N THR A 225 -2.01 -25.25 7.75
CA THR A 225 -2.75 -24.09 8.29
C THR A 225 -3.75 -23.58 7.26
N VAL A 226 -5.03 -23.51 7.67
CA VAL A 226 -6.12 -23.02 6.81
C VAL A 226 -6.36 -21.54 7.05
N LEU A 227 -6.11 -20.72 6.03
CA LEU A 227 -6.42 -19.30 6.05
C LEU A 227 -7.89 -19.07 5.68
N ARG A 228 -8.58 -18.25 6.47
CA ARG A 228 -9.92 -17.73 6.20
C ARG A 228 -9.89 -16.29 5.72
N GLN A 229 -8.85 -15.54 6.03
CA GLN A 229 -8.74 -14.14 5.65
C GLN A 229 -7.33 -13.82 5.15
N ILE A 230 -7.26 -13.13 4.01
CA ILE A 230 -6.00 -12.63 3.45
C ILE A 230 -6.17 -11.15 3.12
N THR A 231 -5.26 -10.33 3.64
CA THR A 231 -5.17 -8.90 3.31
C THR A 231 -3.80 -8.61 2.72
N ILE A 232 -3.76 -8.08 1.51
CA ILE A 232 -2.56 -7.56 0.87
C ILE A 232 -2.65 -6.03 0.89
N GLN A 233 -1.68 -5.39 1.55
CA GLN A 233 -1.56 -3.94 1.65
C GLN A 233 -0.14 -3.52 1.30
N CYS A 234 0.16 -3.60 0.01
CA CYS A 234 1.48 -3.28 -0.54
C CYS A 234 1.38 -2.06 -1.47
N SER A 235 2.33 -1.14 -1.38
CA SER A 235 2.42 -0.03 -2.33
C SER A 235 2.79 -0.53 -3.73
N THR A 236 2.57 0.30 -4.75
CA THR A 236 2.76 -0.04 -6.16
C THR A 236 4.23 -0.36 -6.44
N PRO A 237 4.57 -1.58 -6.91
CA PRO A 237 5.93 -1.91 -7.31
C PRO A 237 6.25 -1.28 -8.67
N TRP A 238 7.52 -0.99 -8.93
CA TRP A 238 7.96 -0.52 -10.25
C TRP A 238 7.82 -1.60 -11.32
N SER A 239 8.12 -2.86 -10.96
CA SER A 239 8.01 -4.04 -11.81
C SER A 239 7.04 -5.05 -11.18
N TYR A 240 6.27 -5.75 -12.02
CA TYR A 240 5.36 -6.82 -11.59
C TYR A 240 5.93 -8.22 -11.90
N GLU A 241 7.16 -8.30 -12.41
CA GLU A 241 7.75 -9.57 -12.84
C GLU A 241 7.81 -10.60 -11.71
N THR A 242 8.02 -10.17 -10.47
CA THR A 242 8.01 -11.06 -9.29
C THR A 242 6.63 -11.62 -8.95
N LEU A 243 5.55 -11.07 -9.51
CA LEU A 243 4.20 -11.63 -9.41
C LEU A 243 3.93 -12.74 -10.42
N ARG A 244 4.82 -12.95 -11.40
CA ARG A 244 4.62 -13.99 -12.41
C ARG A 244 4.57 -15.36 -11.75
N MET A 245 3.49 -16.07 -12.02
CA MET A 245 3.27 -17.45 -11.58
C MET A 245 3.33 -18.39 -12.77
N SER A 246 4.01 -19.52 -12.61
CA SER A 246 3.82 -20.69 -13.47
C SER A 246 2.40 -21.26 -13.32
N LEU A 247 1.97 -22.10 -14.27
CA LEU A 247 0.69 -22.79 -14.18
C LEU A 247 0.56 -23.62 -12.89
N SER A 248 1.64 -24.28 -12.46
CA SER A 248 1.69 -25.04 -11.22
C SER A 248 1.56 -24.16 -9.98
N GLU A 249 2.22 -23.00 -9.95
CA GLU A 249 2.11 -22.06 -8.82
C GLU A 249 0.69 -21.49 -8.74
N ARG A 250 0.09 -21.16 -9.88
CA ARG A 250 -1.32 -20.72 -9.96
C ARG A 250 -2.27 -21.77 -9.41
N SER A 251 -2.16 -23.02 -9.87
CA SER A 251 -3.01 -24.12 -9.37
C SER A 251 -2.83 -24.34 -7.86
N SER A 252 -1.60 -24.23 -7.36
CA SER A 252 -1.31 -24.36 -5.93
C SER A 252 -1.91 -23.22 -5.12
N LEU A 253 -1.85 -21.99 -5.62
CA LEU A 253 -2.48 -20.83 -5.00
C LEU A 253 -4.01 -21.03 -4.93
N VAL A 254 -4.64 -21.39 -6.05
CA VAL A 254 -6.09 -21.68 -6.10
C VAL A 254 -6.47 -22.75 -5.08
N ALA A 255 -5.70 -23.84 -4.98
CA ALA A 255 -5.94 -24.88 -3.98
C ALA A 255 -5.81 -24.35 -2.54
N SER A 256 -4.82 -23.49 -2.28
CA SER A 256 -4.57 -22.94 -0.94
C SER A 256 -5.67 -22.00 -0.43
N VAL A 257 -6.45 -21.39 -1.32
CA VAL A 257 -7.49 -20.39 -0.98
C VAL A 257 -8.92 -20.93 -1.02
N GLN A 258 -9.12 -22.24 -1.20
CA GLN A 258 -10.48 -22.84 -1.26
C GLN A 258 -11.33 -22.61 0.01
N SER A 259 -10.68 -22.35 1.15
CA SER A 259 -11.37 -22.04 2.42
C SER A 259 -11.45 -20.54 2.74
N LEU A 260 -10.96 -19.68 1.84
CA LEU A 260 -10.90 -18.24 2.04
C LEU A 260 -12.31 -17.64 2.10
N ASP A 261 -12.60 -16.95 3.19
CA ASP A 261 -13.87 -16.26 3.47
C ASP A 261 -13.78 -14.77 3.14
N ALA A 262 -12.62 -14.14 3.41
CA ALA A 262 -12.40 -12.73 3.11
C ALA A 262 -11.08 -12.49 2.38
N PHE A 263 -11.14 -11.74 1.30
CA PHE A 263 -9.98 -11.25 0.57
C PHE A 263 -10.00 -9.73 0.50
N SER A 264 -8.85 -9.10 0.77
CA SER A 264 -8.70 -7.65 0.66
C SER A 264 -7.40 -7.28 -0.05
N LEU A 265 -7.51 -6.58 -1.17
CA LEU A 265 -6.38 -5.88 -1.79
C LEU A 265 -6.53 -4.38 -1.50
N LEU A 266 -5.61 -3.84 -0.71
CA LEU A 266 -5.58 -2.45 -0.31
C LEU A 266 -4.34 -1.80 -0.93
N VAL A 267 -4.54 -1.18 -2.07
CA VAL A 267 -3.50 -0.40 -2.74
C VAL A 267 -3.60 1.03 -2.24
N ASP A 268 -2.50 1.52 -1.70
CA ASP A 268 -2.33 2.92 -1.36
C ASP A 268 -1.30 3.52 -2.32
N GLY A 269 -1.59 4.69 -2.89
CA GLY A 269 -0.66 5.44 -3.74
C GLY A 269 -0.65 6.92 -3.36
N ILE A 270 0.51 7.56 -3.57
CA ILE A 270 0.67 9.00 -3.42
C ILE A 270 0.20 9.62 -4.75
N ASN A 271 -1.03 10.14 -4.75
CA ASN A 271 -1.69 10.79 -5.89
C ASN A 271 -2.01 9.82 -7.06
N GLY A 272 -3.04 10.14 -7.86
CA GLY A 272 -3.60 9.32 -8.96
C GLY A 272 -2.66 8.95 -10.12
N ARG A 273 -1.35 8.97 -9.91
CA ARG A 273 -0.28 8.60 -10.85
C ARG A 273 0.57 7.41 -10.39
N ASN A 274 0.30 6.78 -9.24
CA ASN A 274 1.07 5.66 -8.70
C ASN A 274 0.17 4.50 -8.18
N GLY A 275 -0.56 3.82 -9.06
CA GLY A 275 -1.37 2.64 -8.73
C GLY A 275 -0.82 1.33 -9.32
N TRP A 276 -1.21 0.18 -8.75
CA TRP A 276 -0.84 -1.19 -9.18
C TRP A 276 -1.14 -1.50 -10.67
N ILE A 277 -1.92 -0.65 -11.33
CA ILE A 277 -2.49 -0.91 -12.65
C ILE A 277 -2.35 0.38 -13.50
N LEU A 278 -1.13 0.91 -13.55
CA LEU A 278 -0.79 2.01 -14.45
C LEU A 278 -0.03 1.53 -15.70
N PRO A 279 -0.23 2.18 -16.86
CA PRO A 279 0.30 1.76 -18.15
C PRO A 279 1.81 2.00 -18.33
N ILE A 280 2.57 2.29 -17.26
CA ILE A 280 4.02 2.53 -17.36
C ILE A 280 4.74 1.28 -17.87
N ASN A 281 4.19 0.08 -17.64
CA ASN A 281 4.72 -1.18 -18.14
C ASN A 281 3.65 -1.95 -18.94
N GLU A 282 3.79 -1.98 -20.26
CA GLU A 282 2.98 -2.84 -21.14
C GLU A 282 3.17 -4.32 -20.71
N GLY A 283 2.10 -4.96 -20.21
CA GLY A 283 2.12 -6.35 -19.70
C GLY A 283 1.91 -6.50 -18.18
N ALA A 284 2.12 -5.43 -17.41
CA ALA A 284 1.88 -5.41 -15.96
C ALA A 284 0.46 -5.78 -15.49
N PRO A 285 -0.63 -5.35 -16.18
CA PRO A 285 -1.99 -5.64 -15.72
C PRO A 285 -2.30 -7.14 -15.68
N GLY A 286 -1.78 -7.93 -16.64
CA GLY A 286 -2.04 -9.36 -16.73
C GLY A 286 -1.56 -10.13 -15.50
N LEU A 287 -0.38 -9.80 -14.97
CA LEU A 287 0.19 -10.47 -13.79
C LEU A 287 -0.61 -10.17 -12.51
N VAL A 288 -1.03 -8.91 -12.34
CA VAL A 288 -1.90 -8.52 -11.21
C VAL A 288 -3.26 -9.19 -11.31
N PHE A 289 -3.83 -9.30 -12.51
CA PHE A 289 -5.11 -9.98 -12.74
C PHE A 289 -5.03 -11.48 -12.52
N ASP A 290 -3.94 -12.12 -12.93
CA ASP A 290 -3.71 -13.53 -12.63
C ASP A 290 -3.60 -13.78 -11.13
N LEU A 291 -2.93 -12.90 -10.38
CA LEU A 291 -2.89 -12.96 -8.92
C LEU A 291 -4.29 -12.80 -8.30
N LEU A 292 -5.00 -11.73 -8.66
CA LEU A 292 -6.34 -11.43 -8.14
C LEU A 292 -7.34 -12.55 -8.44
N SER A 293 -7.42 -12.98 -9.69
CA SER A 293 -8.32 -14.07 -10.11
C SER A 293 -8.02 -15.37 -9.36
N SER A 294 -6.75 -15.64 -9.04
CA SER A 294 -6.38 -16.82 -8.25
C SER A 294 -6.91 -16.75 -6.82
N PHE A 295 -6.82 -15.60 -6.14
CA PHE A 295 -7.41 -15.43 -4.79
C PHE A 295 -8.94 -15.47 -4.79
N MET A 296 -9.56 -15.07 -5.89
CA MET A 296 -10.99 -15.10 -6.09
C MET A 296 -11.52 -16.44 -6.61
N SER A 297 -10.66 -17.40 -6.95
CA SER A 297 -11.06 -18.73 -7.47
C SER A 297 -11.54 -19.66 -6.35
N THR A 298 -12.52 -19.21 -5.56
CA THR A 298 -13.11 -19.95 -4.45
C THR A 298 -14.58 -19.56 -4.26
N SER A 299 -15.44 -20.57 -4.08
CA SER A 299 -16.87 -20.38 -3.79
C SER A 299 -17.15 -20.02 -2.32
N SER A 300 -16.14 -20.11 -1.46
CA SER A 300 -16.27 -19.76 -0.03
C SER A 300 -16.16 -18.27 0.25
N LEU A 301 -15.76 -17.46 -0.74
CA LEU A 301 -15.50 -16.04 -0.56
C LEU A 301 -16.80 -15.30 -0.23
N SER A 302 -16.92 -14.78 0.99
CA SER A 302 -18.07 -13.98 1.43
C SER A 302 -17.78 -12.49 1.41
N LYS A 303 -16.53 -12.07 1.55
CA LYS A 303 -16.12 -10.66 1.59
C LYS A 303 -14.99 -10.38 0.62
N LEU A 304 -15.22 -9.44 -0.28
CA LEU A 304 -14.23 -8.92 -1.21
C LEU A 304 -14.04 -7.42 -0.94
N THR A 305 -12.79 -6.99 -0.74
CA THR A 305 -12.46 -5.57 -0.69
C THR A 305 -11.33 -5.28 -1.65
N ILE A 306 -11.54 -4.36 -2.58
CA ILE A 306 -10.52 -3.89 -3.50
C ILE A 306 -10.50 -2.37 -3.39
N ALA A 307 -9.43 -1.82 -2.84
CA ALA A 307 -9.27 -0.39 -2.64
C ALA A 307 -8.05 0.11 -3.40
N PHE A 308 -8.23 1.18 -4.15
CA PHE A 308 -7.16 1.90 -4.84
C PHE A 308 -7.13 3.37 -4.37
N PRO A 309 -5.98 4.05 -4.48
CA PRO A 309 -5.97 5.50 -4.46
C PRO A 309 -6.85 6.03 -5.61
N GLU A 310 -7.50 7.17 -5.38
CA GLU A 310 -8.49 7.78 -6.28
C GLU A 310 -8.03 7.74 -7.76
N PHE A 311 -8.93 7.29 -8.66
CA PHE A 311 -8.74 7.24 -10.12
C PHE A 311 -7.62 6.31 -10.64
N GLY A 312 -7.18 5.33 -9.83
CA GLY A 312 -6.04 4.46 -10.15
C GLY A 312 -6.29 3.32 -11.14
N LEU A 313 -7.54 3.05 -11.54
CA LEU A 313 -7.91 1.96 -12.45
C LEU A 313 -8.53 2.48 -13.74
N ARG A 314 -8.13 1.94 -14.88
CA ARG A 314 -8.98 2.02 -16.08
C ARG A 314 -10.18 1.05 -15.95
N PRO A 315 -11.38 1.43 -16.42
CA PRO A 315 -12.62 0.64 -16.33
C PRO A 315 -12.50 -0.82 -16.72
N SER A 316 -11.87 -1.05 -17.86
CA SER A 316 -11.84 -2.34 -18.52
C SER A 316 -11.04 -3.40 -17.75
N CYS A 317 -10.25 -3.00 -16.76
CA CYS A 317 -9.29 -3.85 -16.08
C CYS A 317 -9.89 -4.60 -14.87
N LEU A 318 -10.62 -3.90 -14.00
CA LEU A 318 -11.15 -4.51 -12.77
C LEU A 318 -12.28 -5.48 -13.08
N PHE A 319 -13.24 -5.04 -13.91
CA PHE A 319 -14.40 -5.86 -14.26
C PHE A 319 -14.04 -7.04 -15.16
N GLU A 320 -12.92 -6.99 -15.89
CA GLU A 320 -12.39 -8.18 -16.57
C GLU A 320 -11.99 -9.27 -15.57
N VAL A 321 -11.33 -8.91 -14.45
CA VAL A 321 -11.01 -9.88 -13.38
C VAL A 321 -12.26 -10.39 -12.71
N LEU A 322 -13.15 -9.48 -12.30
CA LEU A 322 -14.38 -9.83 -11.60
C LEU A 322 -15.27 -10.78 -12.43
N ASN A 323 -15.39 -10.53 -13.73
CA ASN A 323 -16.15 -11.38 -14.65
C ASN A 323 -15.47 -12.73 -14.98
N ARG A 324 -14.16 -12.89 -14.69
CA ARG A 324 -13.44 -14.15 -14.91
C ARG A 324 -13.59 -15.14 -13.76
N THR A 325 -14.22 -14.73 -12.65
CA THR A 325 -14.41 -15.56 -11.45
C THR A 325 -15.89 -15.67 -11.09
N PRO A 326 -16.74 -16.27 -11.96
CA PRO A 326 -18.18 -16.33 -11.74
C PRO A 326 -18.58 -17.19 -10.54
N ASP A 327 -17.71 -18.13 -10.12
CA ASP A 327 -17.96 -19.00 -8.97
C ASP A 327 -17.89 -18.25 -7.63
N ALA A 328 -17.28 -17.06 -7.60
CA ALA A 328 -17.23 -16.22 -6.42
C ALA A 328 -18.48 -15.33 -6.35
N GLN A 329 -19.40 -15.66 -5.45
CA GLN A 329 -20.58 -14.84 -5.14
C GLN A 329 -20.47 -14.25 -3.71
N PRO A 330 -19.57 -13.28 -3.48
CA PRO A 330 -19.40 -12.65 -2.17
C PRO A 330 -20.68 -11.96 -1.70
N ARG A 331 -20.96 -12.06 -0.40
CA ARG A 331 -22.05 -11.35 0.26
C ARG A 331 -21.77 -9.87 0.41
N THR A 332 -20.50 -9.47 0.45
CA THR A 332 -20.10 -8.07 0.53
C THR A 332 -18.96 -7.82 -0.45
N VAL A 333 -19.14 -6.87 -1.35
CA VAL A 333 -18.14 -6.38 -2.31
C VAL A 333 -17.91 -4.90 -2.03
N ARG A 334 -16.71 -4.54 -1.60
CA ARG A 334 -16.32 -3.14 -1.36
C ARG A 334 -15.27 -2.72 -2.38
N LEU A 335 -15.60 -1.72 -3.20
CA LEU A 335 -14.72 -1.16 -4.21
C LEU A 335 -14.46 0.31 -3.89
N LYS A 336 -13.20 0.67 -3.67
CA LYS A 336 -12.77 2.06 -3.44
C LYS A 336 -11.92 2.56 -4.60
N GLY A 337 -12.25 3.74 -5.13
CA GLY A 337 -11.54 4.38 -6.24
C GLY A 337 -11.69 3.63 -7.57
N ALA A 338 -12.77 2.86 -7.74
CA ALA A 338 -13.00 2.05 -8.92
C ALA A 338 -13.62 2.88 -10.05
N ALA A 339 -12.96 2.90 -11.22
CA ALA A 339 -13.56 3.39 -12.45
C ALA A 339 -14.23 2.24 -13.21
N PHE A 340 -15.35 2.50 -13.89
CA PHE A 340 -16.04 1.48 -14.68
C PHE A 340 -16.95 2.04 -15.78
N TYR A 341 -17.22 1.20 -16.79
CA TYR A 341 -18.33 1.42 -17.72
C TYR A 341 -19.60 0.78 -17.15
N LEU A 342 -20.76 1.42 -17.32
CA LEU A 342 -22.04 0.90 -16.81
C LEU A 342 -22.31 -0.55 -17.24
N ARG A 343 -22.02 -0.88 -18.51
CA ARG A 343 -22.23 -2.22 -19.06
C ARG A 343 -21.37 -3.30 -18.41
N GLU A 344 -20.17 -2.95 -17.95
CA GLU A 344 -19.25 -3.89 -17.30
C GLU A 344 -19.72 -4.22 -15.88
N LEU A 345 -20.17 -3.19 -15.16
CA LEU A 345 -20.80 -3.38 -13.86
C LEU A 345 -22.07 -4.20 -14.00
N GLN A 346 -22.97 -3.84 -14.94
CA GLN A 346 -24.19 -4.62 -15.20
C GLN A 346 -23.88 -6.10 -15.44
N LYS A 347 -22.93 -6.38 -16.35
CA LYS A 347 -22.51 -7.76 -16.63
C LYS A 347 -22.02 -8.48 -15.37
N TYR A 348 -21.29 -7.81 -14.49
CA TYR A 348 -20.85 -8.42 -13.24
C TYR A 348 -22.02 -8.68 -12.28
N LEU A 349 -22.96 -7.74 -12.17
CA LEU A 349 -24.15 -7.89 -11.32
C LEU A 349 -25.09 -9.00 -11.81
N ASP A 350 -25.17 -9.22 -13.11
CA ASP A 350 -25.97 -10.31 -13.72
C ASP A 350 -25.54 -11.71 -13.21
N HIS A 351 -24.35 -11.88 -12.63
CA HIS A 351 -23.87 -13.16 -12.09
C HIS A 351 -24.33 -13.45 -10.65
N PHE A 352 -24.95 -12.49 -9.95
CA PHE A 352 -25.35 -12.67 -8.55
C PHE A 352 -26.73 -13.32 -8.44
N ASP A 353 -26.73 -14.60 -8.10
CA ASP A 353 -27.95 -15.34 -7.74
C ASP A 353 -28.30 -15.22 -6.24
N LEU A 354 -27.36 -14.72 -5.44
CA LEU A 354 -27.48 -14.57 -3.99
C LEU A 354 -27.42 -13.10 -3.55
N PRO A 355 -28.03 -12.75 -2.40
CA PRO A 355 -27.96 -11.40 -1.86
C PRO A 355 -26.52 -10.92 -1.65
N CYS A 356 -26.21 -9.76 -2.23
CA CYS A 356 -24.90 -9.12 -2.19
C CYS A 356 -25.01 -7.65 -1.79
N GLU A 357 -24.14 -7.21 -0.88
CA GLU A 357 -23.94 -5.81 -0.53
C GLU A 357 -22.76 -5.24 -1.32
N LEU A 358 -23.06 -4.37 -2.29
CA LEU A 358 -22.07 -3.64 -3.06
C LEU A 358 -21.81 -2.27 -2.43
N ILE A 359 -20.59 -2.03 -1.95
CA ILE A 359 -20.16 -0.75 -1.39
C ILE A 359 -19.20 -0.08 -2.38
N LEU A 360 -19.60 1.05 -2.93
CA LEU A 360 -18.80 1.87 -3.83
C LEU A 360 -18.31 3.14 -3.11
N GLU A 361 -17.01 3.30 -2.99
CA GLU A 361 -16.37 4.48 -2.39
C GLU A 361 -15.59 5.21 -3.45
N VAL A 362 -15.92 6.48 -3.71
CA VAL A 362 -15.26 7.25 -4.77
C VAL A 362 -15.34 6.52 -6.15
N PRO A 363 -16.51 5.98 -6.59
CA PRO A 363 -16.62 5.40 -7.93
C PRO A 363 -16.48 6.49 -9.00
N ASP A 364 -15.91 6.11 -10.14
CA ASP A 364 -15.76 6.93 -11.34
C ASP A 364 -16.51 6.30 -12.53
N LEU A 365 -17.63 6.90 -12.93
CA LEU A 365 -18.44 6.43 -14.05
C LEU A 365 -17.94 7.06 -15.36
N ILE A 366 -17.24 6.25 -16.17
CA ILE A 366 -16.54 6.77 -17.37
C ILE A 366 -17.49 7.07 -18.53
N VAL A 367 -18.51 6.23 -18.74
CA VAL A 367 -19.57 6.46 -19.74
C VAL A 367 -20.90 5.97 -19.17
N GLY A 368 -21.92 6.82 -19.31
CA GLY A 368 -23.30 6.61 -18.83
C GLY A 368 -23.75 7.76 -17.95
N SER A 369 -25.02 7.75 -17.53
CA SER A 369 -25.51 8.65 -16.49
C SER A 369 -25.68 7.92 -15.16
N TRP A 370 -25.61 8.67 -14.05
CA TRP A 370 -25.93 8.15 -12.72
C TRP A 370 -27.38 7.68 -12.60
N VAL A 371 -28.28 8.23 -13.43
CA VAL A 371 -29.67 7.78 -13.55
C VAL A 371 -29.72 6.37 -14.16
N ASP A 372 -28.99 6.13 -15.25
CA ASP A 372 -28.91 4.80 -15.88
C ASP A 372 -28.28 3.78 -14.93
N LEU A 373 -27.29 4.19 -14.12
CA LEU A 373 -26.73 3.34 -13.08
C LEU A 373 -27.77 3.01 -12.00
N ALA A 374 -28.52 4.00 -11.53
CA ALA A 374 -29.58 3.78 -10.54
C ALA A 374 -30.66 2.82 -11.07
N GLU A 375 -31.06 2.96 -12.34
CA GLU A 375 -31.97 2.02 -13.00
C GLU A 375 -31.35 0.62 -13.14
N CYS A 376 -30.08 0.53 -13.53
CA CYS A 376 -29.35 -0.74 -13.59
C CYS A 376 -29.36 -1.45 -12.24
N LEU A 377 -28.98 -0.76 -11.15
CA LEU A 377 -28.98 -1.31 -9.80
C LEU A 377 -30.39 -1.71 -9.36
N HIS A 378 -31.42 -0.93 -9.73
CA HIS A 378 -32.81 -1.27 -9.44
C HIS A 378 -33.25 -2.59 -10.10
N ASN A 379 -32.77 -2.86 -11.31
CA ASN A 379 -33.06 -4.10 -12.03
C ASN A 379 -32.35 -5.33 -11.44
N HIS A 380 -31.49 -5.17 -10.44
CA HIS A 380 -30.77 -6.24 -9.74
C HIS A 380 -31.20 -6.33 -8.27
N PRO A 381 -32.38 -6.91 -7.96
CA PRO A 381 -32.93 -6.93 -6.60
C PRO A 381 -32.09 -7.73 -5.59
N MET A 382 -31.18 -8.59 -6.07
CA MET A 382 -30.24 -9.33 -5.22
C MET A 382 -29.07 -8.47 -4.74
N VAL A 383 -28.90 -7.25 -5.25
CA VAL A 383 -27.75 -6.40 -4.94
C VAL A 383 -28.22 -5.15 -4.19
N SER A 384 -27.89 -5.05 -2.91
CA SER A 384 -28.03 -3.79 -2.16
C SER A 384 -26.78 -2.94 -2.36
N THR A 385 -26.92 -1.67 -2.72
CA THR A 385 -25.76 -0.81 -3.04
C THR A 385 -25.62 0.36 -2.08
N VAL A 386 -24.43 0.59 -1.55
CA VAL A 386 -24.07 1.77 -0.74
C VAL A 386 -23.04 2.60 -1.51
N ILE A 387 -23.28 3.90 -1.69
CA ILE A 387 -22.34 4.83 -2.33
C ILE A 387 -21.89 5.85 -1.28
N LEU A 388 -20.58 5.89 -0.96
CA LEU A 388 -20.06 6.71 0.12
C LEU A 388 -19.48 8.08 -0.33
N SER A 389 -19.25 8.28 -1.63
CA SER A 389 -18.84 9.56 -2.25
C SER A 389 -18.67 9.34 -3.76
N SER A 390 -19.25 10.13 -4.69
CA SER A 390 -19.23 9.85 -6.15
C SER A 390 -18.41 10.87 -6.98
N TRP A 391 -17.73 10.41 -8.04
CA TRP A 391 -16.98 11.24 -9.00
C TRP A 391 -17.26 10.82 -10.46
N GLY A 392 -17.03 11.68 -11.46
CA GLY A 392 -17.10 11.33 -12.90
C GLY A 392 -18.48 11.45 -13.60
N GLY A 393 -18.44 11.67 -14.91
CA GLY A 393 -19.60 11.89 -15.80
C GLY A 393 -20.02 13.36 -15.93
N ASP A 394 -21.34 13.64 -15.89
CA ASP A 394 -21.98 15.00 -15.92
C ASP A 394 -21.41 16.03 -14.90
N LEU A 395 -20.48 15.58 -14.05
CA LEU A 395 -19.82 16.27 -12.95
C LEU A 395 -18.50 16.97 -13.34
N GLU A 396 -18.01 16.76 -14.56
CA GLU A 396 -16.74 17.34 -15.05
C GLU A 396 -16.86 18.76 -15.63
N ASN A 397 -18.06 19.33 -15.75
CA ASN A 397 -18.22 20.72 -16.21
C ASN A 397 -18.08 21.70 -15.01
N PRO A 398 -17.05 22.57 -14.96
CA PRO A 398 -16.86 23.51 -13.85
C PRO A 398 -18.03 24.49 -13.68
N GLU A 399 -18.78 24.82 -14.74
CA GLU A 399 -19.99 25.65 -14.65
C GLU A 399 -21.19 24.90 -14.05
N LYS A 400 -21.19 23.57 -14.09
CA LYS A 400 -22.17 22.70 -13.42
C LYS A 400 -21.80 22.34 -11.98
N ARG A 401 -20.55 22.54 -11.53
CA ARG A 401 -20.18 22.37 -10.11
C ARG A 401 -20.87 23.39 -9.20
N THR A 402 -21.06 24.62 -9.67
CA THR A 402 -21.84 25.66 -8.98
C THR A 402 -23.34 25.57 -9.25
N GLN A 403 -23.74 24.81 -10.28
CA GLN A 403 -25.13 24.40 -10.56
C GLN A 403 -25.35 22.90 -10.26
N TRP A 404 -24.72 22.36 -9.22
CA TRP A 404 -25.27 21.17 -8.57
C TRP A 404 -26.54 21.64 -7.88
N ILE A 405 -27.63 21.62 -8.64
CA ILE A 405 -28.93 22.01 -8.14
C ILE A 405 -29.24 21.01 -7.05
N SER A 406 -29.48 21.51 -5.83
CA SER A 406 -29.89 20.70 -4.68
C SER A 406 -31.01 19.72 -5.03
N ASP A 407 -31.79 19.98 -6.07
CA ASP A 407 -32.88 19.14 -6.57
C ASP A 407 -32.45 17.85 -7.29
N GLU A 408 -31.31 17.79 -7.97
CA GLU A 408 -30.84 16.55 -8.64
C GLU A 408 -30.13 15.62 -7.65
N GLU A 409 -29.31 16.18 -6.77
CA GLU A 409 -28.77 15.50 -5.60
C GLU A 409 -29.90 15.04 -4.66
N LYS A 410 -30.89 15.89 -4.40
CA LYS A 410 -32.11 15.52 -3.67
C LYS A 410 -32.95 14.50 -4.42
N ARG A 411 -33.01 14.48 -5.75
CA ARG A 411 -33.73 13.43 -6.50
C ARG A 411 -33.00 12.09 -6.44
N LEU A 412 -31.67 12.08 -6.56
CA LEU A 412 -30.86 10.88 -6.39
C LEU A 412 -30.94 10.39 -4.94
N ASN A 413 -30.89 11.30 -3.96
CA ASN A 413 -31.08 11.00 -2.55
C ASN A 413 -32.49 10.52 -2.23
N ASP A 414 -33.52 11.21 -2.71
CA ASP A 414 -34.92 10.81 -2.53
C ASP A 414 -35.18 9.47 -3.21
N TYR A 415 -34.52 9.16 -4.34
CA TYR A 415 -34.62 7.89 -5.04
C TYR A 415 -33.91 6.76 -4.25
N LEU A 416 -32.67 6.98 -3.81
CA LEU A 416 -31.89 6.02 -3.03
C LEU A 416 -32.52 5.78 -1.65
N GLN A 417 -32.98 6.82 -0.96
CA GLN A 417 -33.65 6.75 0.35
C GLN A 417 -35.04 6.06 0.28
N LYS A 418 -35.77 6.18 -0.84
CA LYS A 418 -37.10 5.53 -0.98
C LYS A 418 -37.02 4.04 -1.27
N ARG A 419 -35.88 3.50 -1.72
CA ARG A 419 -35.81 2.12 -2.25
C ARG A 419 -34.68 1.26 -1.72
N THR A 420 -33.77 1.82 -0.94
CA THR A 420 -32.70 1.08 -0.26
C THR A 420 -32.58 1.57 1.18
N HIS A 421 -32.17 0.72 2.14
CA HIS A 421 -31.86 1.16 3.52
C HIS A 421 -30.59 2.02 3.60
N VAL A 422 -30.24 2.71 2.52
CA VAL A 422 -28.99 3.44 2.31
C VAL A 422 -29.20 4.88 2.75
N ASN A 423 -28.28 5.36 3.59
CA ASN A 423 -28.14 6.77 3.91
C ASN A 423 -27.10 7.35 2.94
N PRO A 424 -27.47 8.21 1.97
CA PRO A 424 -26.52 8.75 1.01
C PRO A 424 -25.97 10.10 1.51
N PHE A 425 -24.66 10.29 1.38
CA PHE A 425 -23.88 11.49 1.68
C PHE A 425 -23.86 11.91 3.17
N ILE A 426 -22.92 11.34 3.95
CA ILE A 426 -22.38 12.08 5.09
C ILE A 426 -21.45 13.13 4.50
N ASN A 427 -21.94 14.37 4.40
CA ASN A 427 -21.03 15.52 4.29
C ASN A 427 -20.11 15.48 5.52
N ASN A 428 -18.83 15.18 5.29
CA ASN A 428 -17.79 15.51 6.27
C ASN A 428 -17.60 17.03 6.24
N GLU A 429 -18.54 17.75 6.84
CA GLU A 429 -18.27 19.05 7.45
C GLU A 429 -18.60 18.94 8.94
N ALA A 430 -17.59 18.51 9.70
CA ALA A 430 -17.39 18.84 11.10
C ALA A 430 -15.89 18.65 11.44
#